data_AF-A0A3A4KMD4-F1
#
_entry.id   AF-A0A3A4KMD4-F1
#
_cell.length_a   1.000
_cell.length_b   1.000
_cell.length_c   1.000
_cell.angle_alpha   90.00
_cell.angle_beta   90.00
_cell.angle_gamma   90.00
#
_symmetry.space_group_name_H-M   'P 1'
#
loop_
_entity.id
_entity.type
_entity.pdbx_description
1 polymer ?
#
loop_
_entity_poly.entity_id
_entity_poly.type
_entity_poly.pdbx_seq_one_letter_code
_entity_poly.pdbx_strand_id
1 'polypeptide(L)'
;MGGHLDRFVADCARSGRLVVQPRMGFGSPAAMRAGLARVAALDFPVVGTLTLDSYNRIGDHVTPLQRLAAGEELNGYPLVSHPVAVTTALLDELYGPGFPVQLRHGTALPLHVFRRLIEVGLDATEGGPVSYCLPYSRIPLARAVAEWAESCRLLGGETEAGHIESFGGCMLGQLCPPSLLIAIAVLEGCFFRQHGVRHLSLSYAQGTLEAQDRGAIMALRALADSYLGDTTWHVVLYSYMGLFPRTPDGATRLIRDSARLARDAGCERLIVKTVSEAWQIPSVSENVAALRLAAAESAGPPAPGTRVEREFRDEILAEARALIDTVLNLNTDIGAALVEAFARGLLDIPFCLHADNHAATTCLIDERGALVWGSRGSLPLPEGSGRTGRALTSDQLFTMLNHVASRYDAARELAVDPR
;
A
#
# COMPACT_ATOMS: atom_id res chain seq x y z
N MET A 1 12.11 22.11 0.19
CA MET A 1 12.65 21.20 1.26
C MET A 1 11.60 20.12 1.54
N GLY A 2 11.98 18.85 1.78
CA GLY A 2 11.00 17.76 1.98
C GLY A 2 10.09 17.94 3.21
N GLY A 3 8.97 17.21 3.27
CA GLY A 3 7.98 17.28 4.35
C GLY A 3 8.40 16.64 5.66
N HIS A 4 7.51 16.62 6.66
CA HIS A 4 7.78 15.93 7.92
C HIS A 4 8.00 14.43 7.71
N LEU A 5 7.18 13.80 6.86
CA LEU A 5 7.28 12.37 6.57
C LEU A 5 8.61 12.00 5.90
N ASP A 6 8.99 12.68 4.82
CA ASP A 6 10.19 12.35 4.06
C ASP A 6 11.46 12.46 4.90
N ARG A 7 11.61 13.56 5.65
CA ARG A 7 12.78 13.76 6.52
C ARG A 7 12.83 12.71 7.61
N PHE A 8 11.71 12.46 8.29
CA PHE A 8 11.65 11.49 9.37
C PHE A 8 12.04 10.08 8.89
N VAL A 9 11.52 9.65 7.74
CA VAL A 9 11.82 8.34 7.16
C VAL A 9 13.27 8.27 6.69
N ALA A 10 13.77 9.30 6.01
CA ALA A 10 15.16 9.35 5.57
C ALA A 10 16.16 9.33 6.75
N ASP A 11 15.85 10.03 7.84
CA ASP A 11 16.67 10.04 9.06
C ASP A 11 16.70 8.66 9.72
N CYS A 12 15.54 7.99 9.79
CA CYS A 12 15.44 6.63 10.32
C CYS A 12 16.21 5.63 9.45
N ALA A 13 16.04 5.70 8.12
CA ALA A 13 16.76 4.84 7.17
C ALA A 13 18.28 5.01 7.27
N ARG A 14 18.79 6.25 7.37
CA ARG A 14 20.22 6.52 7.58
C ARG A 14 20.75 5.93 8.89
N SER A 15 19.90 5.79 9.90
CA SER A 15 20.23 5.13 11.17
C SER A 15 19.99 3.62 11.19
N GLY A 16 19.58 3.03 10.06
CA GLY A 16 19.28 1.60 9.95
C GLY A 16 18.05 1.17 10.74
N ARG A 17 17.08 2.08 10.94
CA ARG A 17 15.86 1.82 11.70
C ARG A 17 14.65 1.80 10.77
N LEU A 18 13.89 0.71 10.82
CA LEU A 18 12.59 0.59 10.15
C LEU A 18 11.57 1.50 10.83
N VAL A 19 10.78 2.21 10.04
CA VAL A 19 9.63 2.97 10.55
C VAL A 19 8.37 2.11 10.45
N VAL A 20 7.66 1.91 11.55
CA VAL A 20 6.42 1.12 11.58
C VAL A 20 5.19 2.02 11.66
N GLN A 21 4.13 1.69 10.92
CA GLN A 21 2.93 2.51 10.84
C GLN A 21 1.66 1.63 10.94
N PRO A 22 0.68 2.00 11.78
CA PRO A 22 -0.59 1.29 11.84
C PRO A 22 -1.56 1.79 10.76
N ARG A 23 -2.66 1.06 10.55
CA ARG A 23 -3.89 1.65 9.98
C ARG A 23 -4.85 1.95 11.14
N MET A 24 -5.21 3.22 11.31
CA MET A 24 -5.99 3.68 12.45
C MET A 24 -6.87 4.86 12.06
N GLY A 25 -8.17 4.77 12.34
CA GLY A 25 -9.14 5.84 12.07
C GLY A 25 -10.36 5.64 12.94
N PHE A 26 -10.80 6.69 13.63
CA PHE A 26 -11.97 6.67 14.51
C PHE A 26 -12.84 7.89 14.20
N GLY A 27 -14.16 7.73 14.18
CA GLY A 27 -15.05 8.85 13.84
C GLY A 27 -15.05 9.98 14.89
N SER A 28 -14.87 9.65 16.16
CA SER A 28 -14.77 10.62 17.27
C SER A 28 -13.41 11.31 17.27
N PRO A 29 -13.35 12.67 17.19
CA PRO A 29 -12.10 13.41 17.26
C PRO A 29 -11.31 13.16 18.55
N ALA A 30 -12.00 13.02 19.69
CA ALA A 30 -11.37 12.75 20.97
C ALA A 30 -10.71 11.35 20.99
N ALA A 31 -11.41 10.34 20.49
CA ALA A 31 -10.86 8.98 20.39
C ALA A 31 -9.68 8.92 19.41
N MET A 32 -9.79 9.62 18.28
CA MET A 32 -8.72 9.71 17.28
C MET A 32 -7.47 10.41 17.83
N ARG A 33 -7.62 11.56 18.53
CA ARG A 33 -6.50 12.24 19.21
C ARG A 33 -5.85 11.33 20.25
N ALA A 34 -6.64 10.67 21.10
CA ALA A 34 -6.12 9.75 22.11
C ALA A 34 -5.36 8.57 21.47
N GLY A 35 -5.86 8.06 20.34
CA GLY A 35 -5.17 7.05 19.53
C GLY A 35 -3.82 7.53 19.02
N LEU A 36 -3.77 8.69 18.37
CA LEU A 36 -2.54 9.28 17.86
C LEU A 36 -1.53 9.55 18.98
N ALA A 37 -1.96 10.11 20.11
CA ALA A 37 -1.10 10.38 21.26
C ALA A 37 -0.45 9.09 21.81
N ARG A 38 -1.21 7.98 21.84
CA ARG A 38 -0.67 6.67 22.26
C ARG A 38 0.37 6.11 21.30
N VAL A 39 0.22 6.38 20.00
CA VAL A 39 1.22 5.99 19.00
C VAL A 39 2.43 6.92 19.08
N ALA A 40 2.23 8.23 19.19
CA ALA A 40 3.30 9.23 19.30
C ALA A 40 4.20 9.02 20.54
N ALA A 41 3.66 8.44 21.61
CA ALA A 41 4.39 8.13 22.84
C ALA A 41 5.29 6.88 22.75
N LEU A 42 5.34 6.19 21.60
CA LEU A 42 6.22 5.03 21.41
C LEU A 42 7.69 5.48 21.26
N ASP A 43 8.61 4.66 21.77
CA ASP A 43 10.05 4.94 21.86
C ASP A 43 10.86 4.46 20.63
N PHE A 44 10.16 4.01 19.60
CA PHE A 44 10.72 3.58 18.31
C PHE A 44 10.04 4.35 17.16
N PRO A 45 10.63 4.35 15.94
CA PRO A 45 10.16 5.21 14.87
C PRO A 45 8.79 4.78 14.38
N VAL A 46 7.83 5.70 14.47
CA VAL A 46 6.44 5.46 14.08
C VAL A 46 5.86 6.64 13.32
N VAL A 47 4.95 6.34 12.40
CA VAL A 47 4.13 7.35 11.70
C VAL A 47 2.70 7.24 12.20
N GLY A 48 2.07 8.38 12.46
CA GLY A 48 0.65 8.45 12.76
C GLY A 48 -0.20 8.25 11.51
N THR A 49 -1.40 7.71 11.69
CA THR A 49 -2.33 7.48 10.58
C THR A 49 -3.67 8.10 10.89
N LEU A 50 -4.23 8.78 9.90
CA LEU A 50 -5.66 9.06 9.81
C LEU A 50 -6.23 8.19 8.69
N THR A 51 -6.86 7.07 9.02
CA THR A 51 -7.61 6.29 8.02
C THR A 51 -8.96 6.95 7.78
N LEU A 52 -9.21 7.46 6.57
CA LEU A 52 -10.46 8.12 6.18
C LEU A 52 -11.64 7.14 6.25
N ASP A 53 -12.81 7.58 6.70
CA ASP A 53 -14.01 6.74 6.72
C ASP A 53 -14.56 6.46 5.31
N SER A 54 -15.36 5.40 5.16
CA SER A 54 -15.89 4.99 3.86
C SER A 54 -16.88 5.98 3.23
N TYR A 55 -17.59 6.80 4.01
CA TYR A 55 -18.51 7.80 3.44
C TYR A 55 -17.71 8.91 2.74
N ASN A 56 -16.68 9.45 3.41
CA ASN A 56 -15.82 10.46 2.80
C ASN A 56 -15.11 9.91 1.54
N ARG A 57 -14.75 8.61 1.51
CA ARG A 57 -14.14 7.98 0.32
C ARG A 57 -15.04 7.98 -0.92
N ILE A 58 -16.36 8.07 -0.76
CA ILE A 58 -17.33 8.10 -1.87
C ILE A 58 -17.97 9.48 -2.08
N GLY A 59 -17.48 10.51 -1.40
CA GLY A 59 -18.00 11.88 -1.52
C GLY A 59 -19.24 12.18 -0.66
N ASP A 60 -19.61 11.28 0.25
CA ASP A 60 -20.65 11.55 1.24
C ASP A 60 -20.03 12.17 2.50
N HIS A 61 -20.20 13.48 2.61
CA HIS A 61 -19.63 14.27 3.70
C HIS A 61 -20.65 14.62 4.79
N VAL A 62 -21.92 14.22 4.64
CA VAL A 62 -23.00 14.58 5.57
C VAL A 62 -23.36 13.40 6.48
N THR A 63 -23.59 12.22 5.89
CA THR A 63 -23.97 11.00 6.63
C THR A 63 -23.04 10.66 7.80
N PRO A 64 -21.69 10.72 7.69
CA PRO A 64 -20.83 10.31 8.81
C PRO A 64 -21.08 11.11 10.10
N LEU A 65 -21.36 12.42 10.00
CA LEU A 65 -21.68 13.22 11.19
C LEU A 65 -23.06 12.89 11.75
N GLN A 66 -24.03 12.56 10.90
CA GLN A 66 -25.36 12.12 11.35
C GLN A 66 -25.26 10.79 12.11
N ARG A 67 -24.44 9.85 11.63
CA ARG A 67 -24.19 8.55 12.28
C ARG A 67 -23.52 8.73 13.63
N LEU A 68 -22.50 9.58 13.70
CA LEU A 68 -21.84 9.92 14.97
C LEU A 68 -22.81 10.59 15.95
N ALA A 69 -23.67 11.49 15.48
CA ALA A 69 -24.70 12.12 16.32
C ALA A 69 -25.74 11.11 16.84
N ALA A 70 -25.97 10.02 16.11
CA ALA A 70 -26.82 8.89 16.53
C ALA A 70 -26.10 7.90 17.47
N GLY A 71 -24.81 8.12 17.77
CA GLY A 71 -24.01 7.23 18.62
C GLY A 71 -23.45 6.00 17.90
N GLU A 72 -23.47 5.98 16.57
CA GLU A 72 -22.87 4.90 15.77
C GLU A 72 -21.34 5.10 15.61
N GLU A 73 -20.62 4.00 15.41
CA GLU A 73 -19.19 4.04 15.08
C GLU A 73 -18.94 4.10 13.57
N LEU A 74 -17.85 4.75 13.17
CA LEU A 74 -17.37 4.78 11.78
C LEU A 74 -16.12 3.93 11.63
N ASN A 75 -15.91 3.39 10.43
CA ASN A 75 -14.71 2.61 10.07
C ASN A 75 -13.46 3.47 9.80
N GLY A 76 -13.51 4.77 10.11
CA GLY A 76 -12.44 5.73 9.89
C GLY A 76 -12.79 7.11 10.40
N TYR A 77 -11.86 8.05 10.22
CA TYR A 77 -12.00 9.46 10.59
C TYR A 77 -12.64 10.25 9.43
N PRO A 78 -13.77 10.95 9.62
CA PRO A 78 -14.44 11.70 8.57
C PRO A 78 -13.84 13.11 8.39
N LEU A 79 -12.62 13.13 7.86
CA LEU A 79 -11.79 14.32 7.70
C LEU A 79 -12.53 15.49 7.01
N VAL A 80 -13.18 15.22 5.88
CA VAL A 80 -13.86 16.24 5.06
C VAL A 80 -15.12 16.77 5.75
N SER A 81 -15.78 15.91 6.53
CA SER A 81 -17.02 16.26 7.21
C SER A 81 -16.80 17.16 8.43
N HIS A 82 -15.74 16.91 9.21
CA HIS A 82 -15.44 17.74 10.37
C HIS A 82 -15.02 19.16 9.96
N PRO A 83 -15.41 20.21 10.72
CA PRO A 83 -14.85 21.54 10.53
C PRO A 83 -13.32 21.52 10.64
N VAL A 84 -12.62 22.33 9.84
CA VAL A 84 -11.14 22.40 9.82
C VAL A 84 -10.56 22.53 11.24
N ALA A 85 -11.12 23.43 12.06
CA ALA A 85 -10.68 23.67 13.43
C ALA A 85 -10.69 22.41 14.32
N VAL A 86 -11.61 21.47 14.09
CA VAL A 86 -11.69 20.23 14.86
C VAL A 86 -10.49 19.34 14.56
N THR A 87 -10.13 19.19 13.28
CA THR A 87 -8.97 18.38 12.88
C THR A 87 -7.67 19.07 13.23
N THR A 88 -7.56 20.39 13.06
CA THR A 88 -6.37 21.14 13.49
C THR A 88 -6.14 20.99 14.99
N ALA A 89 -7.18 21.14 15.83
CA ALA A 89 -7.08 20.91 17.28
C ALA A 89 -6.75 19.45 17.63
N LEU A 90 -7.20 18.48 16.82
CA LEU A 90 -6.84 17.07 16.99
C LEU A 90 -5.36 16.82 16.73
N LEU A 91 -4.76 17.50 15.76
CA LEU A 91 -3.36 17.35 15.36
C LEU A 91 -2.39 18.21 16.17
N ASP A 92 -2.90 19.24 16.86
CA ASP A 92 -2.11 20.20 17.62
C ASP A 92 -1.18 19.51 18.63
N GLU A 93 0.08 19.95 18.67
CA GLU A 93 1.21 19.37 19.41
C GLU A 93 1.61 17.92 19.05
N LEU A 94 0.83 17.20 18.25
CA LEU A 94 1.13 15.83 17.82
C LEU A 94 1.87 15.81 16.48
N TYR A 95 1.35 16.51 15.47
CA TYR A 95 1.92 16.48 14.12
C TYR A 95 3.17 17.36 14.02
N GLY A 96 4.30 16.77 13.60
CA GLY A 96 5.54 17.52 13.41
C GLY A 96 6.72 16.63 13.00
N PRO A 97 7.96 17.16 13.04
CA PRO A 97 9.15 16.45 12.56
C PRO A 97 9.44 15.13 13.27
N GLY A 98 9.06 15.01 14.56
CA GLY A 98 9.27 13.79 15.35
C GLY A 98 8.13 12.77 15.25
N PHE A 99 6.97 13.18 14.72
CA PHE A 99 5.80 12.31 14.55
C PHE A 99 4.99 12.80 13.34
N PRO A 100 5.38 12.41 12.12
CA PRO A 100 4.58 12.71 10.94
C PRO A 100 3.27 11.93 11.00
N VAL A 101 2.22 12.50 10.40
CA VAL A 101 0.90 11.87 10.27
C VAL A 101 0.56 11.80 8.79
N GLN A 102 0.13 10.64 8.32
CA GLN A 102 -0.28 10.42 6.94
C GLN A 102 -1.78 10.13 6.86
N LEU A 103 -2.45 10.76 5.89
CA LEU A 103 -3.82 10.44 5.53
C LEU A 103 -3.88 9.20 4.65
N ARG A 104 -4.66 8.20 5.07
CA ARG A 104 -4.76 6.89 4.45
C ARG A 104 -6.20 6.58 4.03
N HIS A 105 -6.46 6.14 2.80
CA HIS A 105 -7.84 6.07 2.30
C HIS A 105 -8.08 5.04 1.17
N GLY A 106 -8.85 5.40 0.15
CA GLY A 106 -9.32 4.52 -0.93
C GLY A 106 -10.34 5.26 -1.78
N THR A 107 -9.93 6.40 -2.35
CA THR A 107 -10.84 7.41 -2.94
C THR A 107 -10.50 7.61 -4.42
N ALA A 108 -11.45 7.26 -5.29
CA ALA A 108 -11.28 7.42 -6.74
C ALA A 108 -11.32 8.89 -7.20
N LEU A 109 -12.06 9.75 -6.48
CA LEU A 109 -12.20 11.19 -6.77
C LEU A 109 -11.71 12.02 -5.57
N PRO A 110 -10.39 12.24 -5.42
CA PRO A 110 -9.81 12.67 -4.15
C PRO A 110 -9.78 14.19 -3.93
N LEU A 111 -10.29 15.01 -4.85
CA LEU A 111 -10.10 16.47 -4.83
C LEU A 111 -10.53 17.12 -3.51
N HIS A 112 -11.71 16.78 -2.98
CA HIS A 112 -12.16 17.30 -1.69
C HIS A 112 -11.32 16.81 -0.51
N VAL A 113 -10.82 15.57 -0.59
CA VAL A 113 -9.93 14.99 0.43
C VAL A 113 -8.61 15.75 0.45
N PHE A 114 -8.03 16.04 -0.72
CA PHE A 114 -6.78 16.78 -0.86
C PHE A 114 -6.93 18.24 -0.39
N ARG A 115 -8.03 18.92 -0.76
CA ARG A 115 -8.35 20.26 -0.24
C ARG A 115 -8.39 20.27 1.27
N ARG A 116 -9.11 19.34 1.89
CA ARG A 116 -9.20 19.26 3.35
C ARG A 116 -7.86 18.90 4.00
N LEU A 117 -7.08 18.00 3.40
CA LEU A 117 -5.73 17.65 3.84
C LEU A 117 -4.84 18.91 3.95
N ILE A 118 -4.87 19.76 2.93
CA ILE A 118 -4.12 21.04 2.90
C ILE A 118 -4.67 22.02 3.94
N GLU A 119 -5.99 22.18 4.03
CA GLU A 119 -6.65 23.08 4.99
C GLU A 119 -6.31 22.76 6.45
N VAL A 120 -6.09 21.49 6.78
CA VAL A 120 -5.69 21.05 8.14
C VAL A 120 -4.18 21.01 8.35
N GLY A 121 -3.39 21.38 7.34
CA GLY A 121 -1.93 21.48 7.39
C GLY A 121 -1.19 20.16 7.21
N LEU A 122 -1.84 19.08 6.78
CA LEU A 122 -1.18 17.81 6.45
C LEU A 122 -0.59 17.88 5.04
N ASP A 123 0.55 17.20 4.83
CA ASP A 123 1.30 17.20 3.57
C ASP A 123 1.44 15.80 2.94
N ALA A 124 1.06 14.74 3.66
CA ALA A 124 1.29 13.36 3.24
C ALA A 124 -0.01 12.56 3.12
N THR A 125 -0.19 11.92 1.97
CA THR A 125 -1.31 11.03 1.69
C THR A 125 -0.90 9.77 0.93
N GLU A 126 -1.86 8.95 0.54
CA GLU A 126 -1.64 7.73 -0.24
C GLU A 126 -2.72 7.59 -1.33
N GLY A 127 -2.47 6.69 -2.27
CA GLY A 127 -3.37 6.33 -3.35
C GLY A 127 -2.79 6.60 -4.72
N GLY A 128 -3.64 6.53 -5.74
CA GLY A 128 -3.26 6.84 -7.11
C GLY A 128 -4.41 6.65 -8.10
N PRO A 129 -4.25 7.16 -9.33
CA PRO A 129 -5.31 7.18 -10.34
C PRO A 129 -5.85 5.80 -10.68
N VAL A 130 -5.04 4.74 -10.58
CA VAL A 130 -5.44 3.36 -10.87
C VAL A 130 -5.73 2.64 -9.55
N SER A 131 -4.79 2.71 -8.61
CA SER A 131 -4.79 1.94 -7.38
C SER A 131 -5.94 2.29 -6.43
N TYR A 132 -6.44 3.53 -6.48
CA TYR A 132 -7.63 3.96 -5.74
C TYR A 132 -8.91 4.05 -6.56
N CYS A 133 -8.85 3.68 -7.85
CA CYS A 133 -10.03 3.59 -8.70
C CYS A 133 -10.52 2.14 -8.83
N LEU A 134 -9.66 1.26 -9.36
CA LEU A 134 -10.06 -0.09 -9.81
C LEU A 134 -10.50 -1.00 -8.65
N PRO A 135 -9.78 -1.06 -7.50
CA PRO A 135 -10.21 -1.88 -6.37
C PRO A 135 -11.41 -1.33 -5.58
N TYR A 136 -11.69 -0.02 -5.68
CA TYR A 136 -12.52 0.68 -4.69
C TYR A 136 -13.79 1.32 -5.25
N SER A 137 -13.97 1.36 -6.57
CA SER A 137 -15.06 2.13 -7.15
C SER A 137 -15.63 1.51 -8.42
N ARG A 138 -16.65 2.16 -8.98
CA ARG A 138 -17.15 1.93 -10.35
C ARG A 138 -16.97 3.18 -11.22
N ILE A 139 -16.14 4.12 -10.74
CA ILE A 139 -15.92 5.38 -11.43
C ILE A 139 -15.10 5.08 -12.68
N PRO A 140 -15.47 5.57 -13.87
CA PRO A 140 -14.65 5.38 -15.05
C PRO A 140 -13.21 5.84 -14.82
N LEU A 141 -12.22 5.03 -15.19
CA LEU A 141 -10.81 5.27 -14.92
C LEU A 141 -10.36 6.62 -15.48
N ALA A 142 -10.83 7.00 -16.68
CA ALA A 142 -10.53 8.30 -17.27
C ALA A 142 -10.95 9.48 -16.37
N ARG A 143 -12.09 9.35 -15.66
CA ARG A 143 -12.55 10.36 -14.71
C ARG A 143 -11.68 10.38 -13.46
N ALA A 144 -11.33 9.22 -12.90
CA ALA A 144 -10.45 9.13 -11.75
C ALA A 144 -9.07 9.72 -12.06
N VAL A 145 -8.48 9.37 -13.22
CA VAL A 145 -7.21 9.91 -13.70
C VAL A 145 -7.24 11.44 -13.78
N ALA A 146 -8.30 12.02 -14.36
CA ALA A 146 -8.45 13.47 -14.45
C ALA A 146 -8.50 14.14 -13.05
N GLU A 147 -9.28 13.57 -12.13
CA GLU A 147 -9.41 14.11 -10.77
C GLU A 147 -8.10 13.98 -9.97
N TRP A 148 -7.40 12.86 -10.12
CA TRP A 148 -6.09 12.65 -9.51
C TRP A 148 -5.04 13.61 -10.08
N ALA A 149 -5.08 13.93 -11.37
CA ALA A 149 -4.18 14.91 -11.97
C ALA A 149 -4.42 16.32 -11.39
N GLU A 150 -5.69 16.71 -11.22
CA GLU A 150 -6.04 17.97 -10.54
C GLU A 150 -5.58 17.96 -9.08
N SER A 151 -5.81 16.87 -8.36
CA SER A 151 -5.45 16.75 -6.95
C SER A 151 -3.93 16.78 -6.73
N CYS A 152 -3.14 16.15 -7.62
CA CYS A 152 -1.69 16.22 -7.58
C CYS A 152 -1.18 17.63 -7.84
N ARG A 153 -1.74 18.34 -8.84
CA ARG A 153 -1.40 19.74 -9.12
C ARG A 153 -1.76 20.66 -7.96
N LEU A 154 -2.90 20.43 -7.32
CA LEU A 154 -3.29 21.16 -6.12
C LEU A 154 -2.27 20.97 -5.00
N LEU A 155 -1.93 19.73 -4.64
CA LEU A 155 -0.96 19.47 -3.57
C LEU A 155 0.42 20.03 -3.90
N GLY A 156 0.94 19.79 -5.10
CA GLY A 156 2.24 20.30 -5.53
C GLY A 156 2.30 21.81 -5.73
N GLY A 157 1.17 22.48 -5.94
CA GLY A 157 1.06 23.93 -6.02
C GLY A 157 0.99 24.62 -4.66
N GLU A 158 0.41 23.96 -3.66
CA GLU A 158 0.25 24.51 -2.30
C GLU A 158 1.46 24.23 -1.40
N THR A 159 2.23 23.15 -1.65
CA THR A 159 3.40 22.82 -0.84
C THR A 159 4.48 22.06 -1.63
N GLU A 160 5.74 22.49 -1.48
CA GLU A 160 6.89 21.73 -1.99
C GLU A 160 7.11 20.41 -1.24
N ALA A 161 6.53 20.27 -0.05
CA ALA A 161 6.63 19.10 0.81
C ALA A 161 5.55 18.04 0.52
N GLY A 162 4.67 18.27 -0.46
CA GLY A 162 3.58 17.37 -0.80
C GLY A 162 4.08 15.96 -1.11
N HIS A 163 3.58 14.98 -0.34
CA HIS A 163 3.98 13.59 -0.41
C HIS A 163 2.82 12.68 -0.78
N ILE A 164 2.99 11.84 -1.80
CA ILE A 164 2.01 10.82 -2.18
C ILE A 164 2.63 9.42 -2.19
N GLU A 165 2.05 8.52 -1.41
CA GLU A 165 2.33 7.10 -1.46
C GLU A 165 1.49 6.41 -2.55
N SER A 166 2.12 5.86 -3.59
CA SER A 166 1.42 5.01 -4.56
C SER A 166 0.91 3.73 -3.88
N PHE A 167 -0.38 3.45 -4.00
CA PHE A 167 -0.98 2.17 -3.59
C PHE A 167 -0.91 1.09 -4.69
N GLY A 168 -0.27 1.41 -5.83
CA GLY A 168 -0.10 0.53 -6.98
C GLY A 168 0.58 -0.81 -6.66
N GLY A 169 1.44 -0.82 -5.64
CA GLY A 169 2.08 -2.06 -5.20
C GLY A 169 1.24 -2.97 -4.32
N CYS A 170 -0.03 -2.62 -4.09
CA CYS A 170 -0.96 -3.42 -3.28
C CYS A 170 -2.21 -3.84 -4.05
N MET A 171 -2.82 -2.92 -4.82
CA MET A 171 -4.03 -3.16 -5.62
C MET A 171 -5.13 -3.92 -4.86
N LEU A 172 -5.46 -5.15 -5.29
CA LEU A 172 -6.52 -5.97 -4.69
C LEU A 172 -6.09 -6.64 -3.36
N GLY A 173 -4.85 -6.45 -2.93
CA GLY A 173 -4.30 -6.95 -1.66
C GLY A 173 -3.87 -8.43 -1.67
N GLN A 174 -4.26 -9.20 -2.68
CA GLN A 174 -3.83 -10.59 -2.84
C GLN A 174 -3.94 -11.03 -4.31
N LEU A 175 -3.22 -12.10 -4.65
CA LEU A 175 -3.29 -12.74 -5.97
C LEU A 175 -3.00 -11.79 -7.14
N CYS A 176 -2.04 -10.88 -6.96
CA CYS A 176 -1.51 -10.01 -8.01
C CYS A 176 -0.02 -10.33 -8.20
N PRO A 177 0.44 -10.74 -9.40
CA PRO A 177 1.86 -10.99 -9.65
C PRO A 177 2.73 -9.75 -9.34
N PRO A 178 3.91 -9.91 -8.72
CA PRO A 178 4.75 -8.79 -8.30
C PRO A 178 5.13 -7.81 -9.42
N SER A 179 5.32 -8.31 -10.64
CA SER A 179 5.68 -7.47 -11.79
C SER A 179 4.60 -6.45 -12.15
N LEU A 180 3.32 -6.81 -12.04
CA LEU A 180 2.21 -5.88 -12.25
C LEU A 180 2.12 -4.85 -11.13
N LEU A 181 2.25 -5.29 -9.87
CA LEU A 181 2.23 -4.41 -8.71
C LEU A 181 3.32 -3.33 -8.81
N ILE A 182 4.53 -3.75 -9.18
CA ILE A 182 5.67 -2.83 -9.39
C ILE A 182 5.42 -1.91 -10.57
N ALA A 183 4.91 -2.42 -11.70
CA ALA A 183 4.63 -1.61 -12.87
C ALA A 183 3.62 -0.49 -12.55
N ILE A 184 2.52 -0.82 -11.88
CA ILE A 184 1.52 0.18 -11.49
C ILE A 184 2.11 1.18 -10.49
N ALA A 185 2.87 0.72 -9.48
CA ALA A 185 3.50 1.61 -8.50
C ALA A 185 4.43 2.64 -9.16
N VAL A 186 5.28 2.20 -10.09
CA VAL A 186 6.20 3.09 -10.82
C VAL A 186 5.46 4.01 -11.78
N LEU A 187 4.46 3.51 -12.53
CA LEU A 187 3.66 4.33 -13.44
C LEU A 187 2.88 5.43 -12.70
N GLU A 188 2.31 5.12 -11.54
CA GLU A 188 1.67 6.12 -10.69
C GLU A 188 2.70 7.12 -10.15
N GLY A 189 3.91 6.67 -9.77
CA GLY A 189 5.02 7.57 -9.41
C GLY A 189 5.38 8.54 -10.53
N CYS A 190 5.48 8.05 -11.78
CA CYS A 190 5.71 8.89 -12.95
C CYS A 190 4.56 9.89 -13.18
N PHE A 191 3.32 9.45 -12.98
CA PHE A 191 2.13 10.30 -13.06
C PHE A 191 2.17 11.43 -12.01
N PHE A 192 2.46 11.12 -10.74
CA PHE A 192 2.59 12.11 -9.68
C PHE A 192 3.67 13.14 -10.02
N ARG A 193 4.83 12.66 -10.51
CA ARG A 193 5.93 13.50 -10.97
C ARG A 193 5.51 14.44 -12.11
N GLN A 194 4.82 13.92 -13.13
CA GLN A 194 4.30 14.72 -14.25
C GLN A 194 3.37 15.85 -13.77
N HIS A 195 2.65 15.62 -12.67
CA HIS A 195 1.72 16.58 -12.07
C HIS A 195 2.28 17.40 -10.90
N GLY A 196 3.61 17.44 -10.75
CA GLY A 196 4.29 18.40 -9.86
C GLY A 196 4.66 17.87 -8.47
N VAL A 197 4.30 16.63 -8.13
CA VAL A 197 4.69 16.00 -6.86
C VAL A 197 6.12 15.50 -6.94
N ARG A 198 6.91 15.68 -5.88
CA ARG A 198 8.34 15.31 -5.86
C ARG A 198 8.72 14.34 -4.76
N HIS A 199 7.85 14.14 -3.77
CA HIS A 199 8.06 13.23 -2.64
C HIS A 199 7.09 12.07 -2.73
N LEU A 200 7.63 10.86 -2.83
CA LEU A 200 6.85 9.66 -3.13
C LEU A 200 7.13 8.55 -2.12
N SER A 201 6.15 7.68 -1.93
CA SER A 201 6.38 6.34 -1.40
C SER A 201 5.90 5.31 -2.42
N LEU A 202 6.63 4.21 -2.56
CA LEU A 202 6.24 3.09 -3.42
C LEU A 202 5.85 1.92 -2.52
N SER A 203 4.56 1.60 -2.51
CA SER A 203 4.07 0.45 -1.75
C SER A 203 4.52 -0.87 -2.39
N TYR A 204 4.61 -1.92 -1.59
CA TYR A 204 4.65 -3.31 -2.04
C TYR A 204 3.93 -4.17 -1.01
N ALA A 205 2.93 -4.95 -1.41
CA ALA A 205 2.27 -5.90 -0.53
C ALA A 205 3.05 -7.21 -0.45
N GLN A 206 3.30 -7.67 0.79
CA GLN A 206 3.84 -9.01 1.02
C GLN A 206 3.01 -10.05 0.28
N GLY A 207 3.68 -10.89 -0.50
CA GLY A 207 3.10 -11.97 -1.27
C GLY A 207 3.05 -13.27 -0.50
N THR A 208 3.16 -14.38 -1.23
CA THR A 208 3.02 -15.74 -0.70
C THR A 208 4.36 -16.44 -0.45
N LEU A 209 5.47 -15.84 -0.91
CA LEU A 209 6.81 -16.39 -0.80
C LEU A 209 7.85 -15.27 -0.57
N GLU A 210 8.54 -15.35 0.57
CA GLU A 210 9.53 -14.34 1.00
C GLU A 210 10.65 -14.11 -0.04
N ALA A 211 11.20 -15.17 -0.62
CA ALA A 211 12.26 -15.05 -1.62
C ALA A 211 11.79 -14.28 -2.89
N GLN A 212 10.52 -14.44 -3.25
CA GLN A 212 9.93 -13.68 -4.35
C GLN A 212 9.72 -12.21 -3.95
N ASP A 213 9.25 -11.95 -2.74
CA ASP A 213 9.06 -10.59 -2.22
C ASP A 213 10.37 -9.80 -2.15
N ARG A 214 11.44 -10.42 -1.66
CA ARG A 214 12.78 -9.80 -1.63
C ARG A 214 13.28 -9.49 -3.04
N GLY A 215 13.11 -10.43 -3.98
CA GLY A 215 13.43 -10.20 -5.39
C GLY A 215 12.60 -9.08 -6.03
N ALA A 216 11.31 -9.02 -5.71
CA ALA A 216 10.39 -7.98 -6.16
C ALA A 216 10.82 -6.59 -5.66
N ILE A 217 11.17 -6.45 -4.39
CA ILE A 217 11.61 -5.16 -3.82
C ILE A 217 12.93 -4.71 -4.44
N MET A 218 13.86 -5.64 -4.73
CA MET A 218 15.07 -5.32 -5.49
C MET A 218 14.76 -4.83 -6.91
N ALA A 219 13.77 -5.43 -7.58
CA ALA A 219 13.33 -5.00 -8.91
C ALA A 219 12.62 -3.62 -8.85
N LEU A 220 11.76 -3.40 -7.86
CA LEU A 220 11.08 -2.13 -7.61
C LEU A 220 12.07 -0.98 -7.48
N ARG A 221 13.11 -1.15 -6.65
CA ARG A 221 14.16 -0.13 -6.46
C ARG A 221 14.89 0.18 -7.77
N ALA A 222 15.34 -0.85 -8.49
CA ALA A 222 16.04 -0.66 -9.76
C ALA A 222 15.18 0.04 -10.83
N LEU A 223 13.87 -0.22 -10.85
CA LEU A 223 12.94 0.46 -11.75
C LEU A 223 12.64 1.89 -11.27
N ALA A 224 12.41 2.10 -9.98
CA ALA A 224 12.23 3.43 -9.40
C ALA A 224 13.42 4.36 -9.70
N ASP A 225 14.65 3.87 -9.53
CA ASP A 225 15.89 4.57 -9.93
C ASP A 225 15.90 4.95 -11.41
N SER A 226 15.38 4.06 -12.28
CA SER A 226 15.39 4.26 -13.73
C SER A 226 14.33 5.26 -14.21
N TYR A 227 13.16 5.31 -13.57
CA TYR A 227 11.98 6.00 -14.10
C TYR A 227 11.58 7.26 -13.32
N LEU A 228 11.91 7.36 -12.03
CA LEU A 228 11.39 8.42 -11.17
C LEU A 228 12.30 9.67 -11.09
N GLY A 229 13.47 9.63 -11.74
CA GLY A 229 14.29 10.81 -12.04
C GLY A 229 14.64 11.67 -10.82
N ASP A 230 14.19 12.93 -10.82
CA ASP A 230 14.46 13.96 -9.82
C ASP A 230 13.57 13.89 -8.56
N THR A 231 12.81 12.81 -8.38
CA THR A 231 11.96 12.64 -7.19
C THR A 231 12.74 12.04 -6.02
N THR A 232 12.27 12.32 -4.80
CA THR A 232 12.68 11.59 -3.60
C THR A 232 11.65 10.52 -3.31
N TRP A 233 12.09 9.28 -3.12
CA TRP A 233 11.19 8.16 -2.85
C TRP A 233 11.76 7.18 -1.84
N HIS A 234 10.88 6.40 -1.23
CA HIS A 234 11.23 5.25 -0.40
C HIS A 234 10.20 4.11 -0.57
N VAL A 235 10.53 2.91 -0.09
CA VAL A 235 9.68 1.72 -0.21
C VAL A 235 8.91 1.48 1.09
N VAL A 236 7.62 1.19 0.93
CA VAL A 236 6.70 0.86 2.02
C VAL A 236 6.23 -0.58 1.85
N LEU A 237 6.67 -1.49 2.72
CA LEU A 237 6.11 -2.83 2.76
C LEU A 237 4.74 -2.81 3.44
N TYR A 238 3.78 -3.53 2.90
CA TYR A 238 2.53 -3.83 3.59
C TYR A 238 2.57 -5.26 4.06
N SER A 239 2.33 -5.46 5.35
CA SER A 239 1.98 -6.79 5.86
C SER A 239 0.87 -7.41 5.02
N TYR A 240 0.93 -8.72 4.85
CA TYR A 240 0.03 -9.49 3.98
C TYR A 240 -1.42 -8.99 4.03
N MET A 241 -1.95 -8.66 2.85
CA MET A 241 -3.24 -7.97 2.71
C MET A 241 -4.40 -8.89 2.30
N GLY A 242 -4.13 -10.17 2.04
CA GLY A 242 -5.14 -11.18 1.76
C GLY A 242 -5.85 -11.68 3.00
N LEU A 243 -6.48 -12.85 2.90
CA LEU A 243 -7.10 -13.50 4.06
C LEU A 243 -6.06 -13.75 5.16
N PHE A 244 -6.27 -13.13 6.32
CA PHE A 244 -5.36 -13.23 7.45
C PHE A 244 -5.58 -14.52 8.25
N PRO A 245 -4.53 -15.06 8.91
CA PRO A 245 -4.67 -16.22 9.79
C PRO A 245 -5.71 -15.97 10.89
N ARG A 246 -6.51 -16.99 11.21
CA ARG A 246 -7.60 -16.89 12.19
C ARG A 246 -7.12 -17.17 13.61
N THR A 247 -6.03 -17.88 13.77
CA THR A 247 -5.43 -18.16 15.06
C THR A 247 -4.54 -17.00 15.52
N PRO A 248 -4.57 -16.62 16.82
CA PRO A 248 -3.68 -15.59 17.33
C PRO A 248 -2.19 -15.86 17.07
N ASP A 249 -1.77 -17.13 17.17
CA ASP A 249 -0.37 -17.53 16.93
C ASP A 249 0.00 -17.41 15.46
N GLY A 250 -0.88 -17.86 14.55
CA GLY A 250 -0.67 -17.73 13.10
C GLY A 250 -0.57 -16.26 12.69
N ALA A 251 -1.47 -15.43 13.20
CA ALA A 251 -1.49 -13.99 12.95
C ALA A 251 -0.22 -13.31 13.50
N THR A 252 0.19 -13.67 14.71
CA THR A 252 1.42 -13.17 15.33
C THR A 252 2.64 -13.55 14.51
N ARG A 253 2.77 -14.82 14.08
CA ARG A 253 3.89 -15.27 13.23
C ARG A 253 3.97 -14.49 11.92
N LEU A 254 2.82 -14.28 11.26
CA LEU A 254 2.79 -13.51 10.02
C LEU A 254 3.24 -12.05 10.23
N ILE A 255 2.86 -11.42 11.34
CA ILE A 255 3.34 -10.06 11.68
C ILE A 255 4.86 -10.05 11.88
N ARG A 256 5.42 -11.06 12.56
CA ARG A 256 6.89 -11.19 12.71
C ARG A 256 7.58 -11.35 11.36
N ASP A 257 7.04 -12.19 10.49
CA ASP A 257 7.60 -12.44 9.16
C ASP A 257 7.52 -11.19 8.27
N SER A 258 6.44 -10.41 8.34
CA SER A 258 6.37 -9.11 7.67
C SER A 258 7.48 -8.15 8.13
N ALA A 259 7.74 -8.09 9.43
CA ALA A 259 8.78 -7.22 9.99
C ALA A 259 10.19 -7.67 9.60
N ARG A 260 10.44 -8.98 9.57
CA ARG A 260 11.71 -9.55 9.09
C ARG A 260 11.90 -9.30 7.60
N LEU A 261 10.87 -9.53 6.79
CA LEU A 261 10.89 -9.24 5.35
C LEU A 261 11.18 -7.75 5.09
N ALA A 262 10.53 -6.82 5.80
CA ALA A 262 10.77 -5.39 5.65
C ALA A 262 12.24 -5.03 5.93
N ARG A 263 12.80 -5.55 7.03
CA ARG A 263 14.23 -5.37 7.37
C ARG A 263 15.13 -5.97 6.28
N ASP A 264 14.89 -7.23 5.91
CA ASP A 264 15.78 -8.02 5.07
C ASP A 264 15.74 -7.60 3.60
N ALA A 265 14.64 -7.00 3.15
CA ALA A 265 14.51 -6.33 1.86
C ALA A 265 14.94 -4.85 1.87
N GLY A 266 15.30 -4.33 3.05
CA GLY A 266 15.76 -2.96 3.25
C GLY A 266 14.66 -1.91 3.03
N CYS A 267 13.40 -2.20 3.33
CA CYS A 267 12.31 -1.24 3.26
C CYS A 267 12.47 -0.18 4.37
N GLU A 268 12.09 1.07 4.06
CA GLU A 268 12.17 2.18 4.99
C GLU A 268 10.93 2.24 5.91
N ARG A 269 9.80 1.72 5.42
CA ARG A 269 8.52 1.70 6.15
C ARG A 269 7.79 0.37 6.07
N LEU A 270 7.03 0.06 7.12
CA LEU A 270 6.14 -1.10 7.20
C LEU A 270 4.76 -0.71 7.70
N ILE A 271 3.72 -1.03 6.92
CA ILE A 271 2.32 -0.96 7.36
C ILE A 271 1.97 -2.24 8.10
N VAL A 272 1.75 -2.12 9.41
CA VAL A 272 1.59 -3.24 10.33
C VAL A 272 0.13 -3.64 10.46
N LYS A 273 -0.13 -4.95 10.36
CA LYS A 273 -1.42 -5.59 10.62
C LYS A 273 -1.52 -6.05 12.08
N THR A 274 -2.73 -6.34 12.55
CA THR A 274 -2.96 -6.78 13.94
C THR A 274 -3.46 -8.22 13.99
N VAL A 275 -3.41 -8.84 15.17
CA VAL A 275 -3.96 -10.19 15.39
C VAL A 275 -5.48 -10.27 15.18
N SER A 276 -6.16 -9.12 15.18
CA SER A 276 -7.61 -9.01 15.02
C SER A 276 -8.04 -8.80 13.56
N GLU A 277 -7.09 -8.76 12.62
CA GLU A 277 -7.34 -8.49 11.19
C GLU A 277 -8.37 -9.43 10.56
N ALA A 278 -8.41 -10.70 10.97
CA ALA A 278 -9.37 -11.67 10.44
C ALA A 278 -10.81 -11.43 10.91
N TRP A 279 -11.02 -10.57 11.90
CA TRP A 279 -12.27 -10.50 12.66
C TRP A 279 -12.90 -9.11 12.70
N GLN A 280 -12.10 -8.06 12.93
CA GLN A 280 -12.64 -6.73 13.21
C GLN A 280 -11.60 -5.61 13.03
N ILE A 281 -12.07 -4.37 13.09
CA ILE A 281 -11.20 -3.19 13.18
C ILE A 281 -10.47 -3.23 14.54
N PRO A 282 -9.14 -3.08 14.57
CA PRO A 282 -8.37 -3.16 15.81
C PRO A 282 -8.58 -1.94 16.72
N SER A 283 -8.58 -2.20 18.03
CA SER A 283 -8.44 -1.19 19.06
C SER A 283 -7.05 -0.52 19.01
N VAL A 284 -6.92 0.63 19.68
CA VAL A 284 -5.62 1.32 19.81
C VAL A 284 -4.59 0.42 20.54
N SER A 285 -5.01 -0.37 21.53
CA SER A 285 -4.12 -1.29 22.25
C SER A 285 -3.57 -2.39 21.35
N GLU A 286 -4.39 -2.96 20.48
CA GLU A 286 -3.96 -4.00 19.54
C GLU A 286 -3.01 -3.43 18.49
N ASN A 287 -3.29 -2.21 17.99
CA ASN A 287 -2.36 -1.49 17.12
C ASN A 287 -1.01 -1.27 17.80
N VAL A 288 -0.98 -0.75 19.03
CA VAL A 288 0.27 -0.53 19.78
C VAL A 288 1.03 -1.83 20.02
N ALA A 289 0.34 -2.91 20.38
CA ALA A 289 0.97 -4.22 20.58
C ALA A 289 1.62 -4.75 19.29
N ALA A 290 0.93 -4.62 18.16
CA ALA A 290 1.46 -5.04 16.86
C ALA A 290 2.65 -4.19 16.42
N LEU A 291 2.60 -2.87 16.61
CA LEU A 291 3.72 -1.96 16.31
C LEU A 291 4.97 -2.30 17.13
N ARG A 292 4.79 -2.57 18.44
CA ARG A 292 5.90 -3.01 19.32
C ARG A 292 6.51 -4.32 18.85
N LEU A 293 5.67 -5.29 18.47
CA LEU A 293 6.13 -6.57 17.93
C LEU A 293 6.94 -6.37 16.65
N ALA A 294 6.41 -5.61 15.69
CA ALA A 294 7.09 -5.36 14.42
C ALA A 294 8.42 -4.59 14.60
N ALA A 295 8.45 -3.58 15.48
CA ALA A 295 9.68 -2.85 15.79
C ALA A 295 10.75 -3.74 16.45
N ALA A 296 10.35 -4.66 17.34
CA ALA A 296 11.27 -5.60 17.96
C ALA A 296 11.83 -6.63 16.96
N GLU A 297 10.97 -7.17 16.07
CA GLU A 297 11.37 -8.19 15.09
C GLU A 297 12.22 -7.66 13.93
N SER A 298 12.07 -6.38 13.62
CA SER A 298 12.89 -5.68 12.61
C SER A 298 14.23 -5.17 13.16
N ALA A 299 14.52 -5.39 14.44
CA ALA A 299 15.82 -5.05 15.01
C ALA A 299 16.95 -5.93 14.45
N GLY A 300 18.17 -5.39 14.46
CA GLY A 300 19.37 -6.08 14.02
C GLY A 300 19.70 -5.90 12.53
N PRO A 301 20.83 -6.46 12.07
CA PRO A 301 21.24 -6.36 10.67
C PRO A 301 20.33 -7.22 9.77
N PRO A 302 20.14 -6.82 8.50
CA PRO A 302 19.38 -7.61 7.54
C PRO A 302 20.07 -8.94 7.23
N ALA A 303 19.27 -9.97 6.96
CA ALA A 303 19.77 -11.26 6.49
C ALA A 303 20.40 -11.12 5.09
N PRO A 304 21.51 -11.84 4.79
CA PRO A 304 22.14 -11.80 3.48
C PRO A 304 21.20 -12.32 2.39
N GLY A 305 21.25 -11.72 1.22
CA GLY A 305 20.41 -12.12 0.09
C GLY A 305 20.87 -13.43 -0.57
N THR A 306 19.92 -14.17 -1.13
CA THR A 306 20.15 -15.49 -1.74
C THR A 306 20.21 -15.43 -3.27
N ARG A 307 20.66 -16.52 -3.91
CA ARG A 307 20.63 -16.66 -5.37
C ARG A 307 19.20 -16.70 -5.91
N VAL A 308 18.30 -17.38 -5.20
CA VAL A 308 16.88 -17.52 -5.58
C VAL A 308 16.19 -16.16 -5.65
N GLU A 309 16.47 -15.28 -4.69
CA GLU A 309 15.95 -13.90 -4.69
C GLU A 309 16.42 -13.11 -5.92
N ARG A 310 17.67 -13.30 -6.36
CA ARG A 310 18.21 -12.65 -7.57
C ARG A 310 17.56 -13.19 -8.84
N GLU A 311 17.30 -14.48 -8.91
CA GLU A 311 16.58 -15.10 -10.03
C GLU A 311 15.15 -14.55 -10.14
N PHE A 312 14.41 -14.46 -9.02
CA PHE A 312 13.12 -13.78 -9.00
C PHE A 312 13.21 -12.30 -9.37
N ARG A 313 14.23 -11.59 -8.88
CA ARG A 313 14.46 -10.18 -9.21
C ARG A 313 14.60 -9.99 -10.72
N ASP A 314 15.39 -10.81 -11.40
CA ASP A 314 15.65 -10.65 -12.83
C ASP A 314 14.41 -10.93 -13.68
N GLU A 315 13.64 -11.96 -13.32
CA GLU A 315 12.34 -12.27 -13.95
C GLU A 315 11.35 -11.10 -13.77
N ILE A 316 11.12 -10.70 -12.52
CA ILE A 316 10.16 -9.64 -12.18
C ILE A 316 10.56 -8.29 -12.80
N LEU A 317 11.85 -7.98 -12.80
CA LEU A 317 12.37 -6.75 -13.40
C LEU A 317 12.13 -6.72 -14.92
N ALA A 318 12.36 -7.83 -15.63
CA ALA A 318 12.12 -7.89 -17.06
C ALA A 318 10.63 -7.72 -17.39
N GLU A 319 9.75 -8.40 -16.65
CA GLU A 319 8.30 -8.29 -16.81
C GLU A 319 7.77 -6.87 -16.51
N ALA A 320 8.12 -6.32 -15.34
CA ALA A 320 7.67 -5.00 -14.92
C ALA A 320 8.18 -3.91 -15.86
N ARG A 321 9.43 -4.02 -16.33
CA ARG A 321 9.99 -3.10 -17.32
C ARG A 321 9.20 -3.12 -18.63
N ALA A 322 8.87 -4.30 -19.14
CA ALA A 322 8.09 -4.43 -20.36
C ALA A 322 6.70 -3.78 -20.24
N LEU A 323 6.04 -3.94 -19.09
CA LEU A 323 4.78 -3.25 -18.77
C LEU A 323 4.95 -1.73 -18.73
N ILE A 324 5.93 -1.23 -17.97
CA ILE A 324 6.19 0.22 -17.81
C ILE A 324 6.52 0.85 -19.16
N ASP A 325 7.48 0.30 -19.89
CA ASP A 325 7.91 0.84 -21.18
C ASP A 325 6.78 0.82 -22.21
N THR A 326 5.97 -0.24 -22.22
CA THR A 326 4.82 -0.30 -23.14
C THR A 326 3.86 0.84 -22.86
N VAL A 327 3.50 1.06 -21.60
CA VAL A 327 2.55 2.13 -21.22
C VAL A 327 3.13 3.51 -21.51
N LEU A 328 4.37 3.79 -21.09
CA LEU A 328 5.00 5.09 -21.29
C LEU A 328 5.22 5.44 -22.78
N ASN A 329 5.27 4.43 -23.66
CA ASN A 329 5.36 4.63 -25.11
C ASN A 329 4.00 4.87 -25.80
N LEU A 330 2.86 4.72 -25.10
CA LEU A 330 1.54 4.97 -25.68
C LEU A 330 1.27 6.47 -25.85
N ASN A 331 1.64 7.27 -24.84
CA ASN A 331 1.34 8.69 -24.82
C ASN A 331 2.32 9.44 -23.91
N THR A 332 2.66 10.68 -24.28
CA THR A 332 3.49 11.56 -23.44
C THR A 332 2.75 12.04 -22.19
N ASP A 333 1.42 12.08 -22.22
CA ASP A 333 0.60 12.24 -21.02
C ASP A 333 0.37 10.86 -20.38
N ILE A 334 1.03 10.63 -19.24
CA ILE A 334 0.94 9.37 -18.51
C ILE A 334 -0.50 9.04 -18.09
N GLY A 335 -1.32 10.05 -17.79
CA GLY A 335 -2.73 9.83 -17.46
C GLY A 335 -3.48 9.22 -18.64
N ALA A 336 -3.31 9.78 -19.84
CA ALA A 336 -3.89 9.23 -21.06
C ALA A 336 -3.31 7.85 -21.40
N ALA A 337 -2.01 7.64 -21.20
CA ALA A 337 -1.35 6.35 -21.41
C ALA A 337 -1.93 5.25 -20.51
N LEU A 338 -2.20 5.55 -19.24
CA LEU A 338 -2.82 4.61 -18.30
C LEU A 338 -4.23 4.20 -18.77
N VAL A 339 -5.06 5.18 -19.14
CA VAL A 339 -6.43 4.92 -19.65
C VAL A 339 -6.38 4.05 -20.91
N GLU A 340 -5.50 4.39 -21.85
CA GLU A 340 -5.33 3.64 -23.09
C GLU A 340 -4.83 2.21 -22.84
N ALA A 341 -3.87 2.04 -21.93
CA ALA A 341 -3.32 0.73 -21.60
C ALA A 341 -4.38 -0.23 -21.05
N PHE A 342 -5.23 0.23 -20.14
CA PHE A 342 -6.35 -0.57 -19.62
C PHE A 342 -7.40 -0.85 -20.70
N ALA A 343 -7.77 0.15 -21.50
CA ALA A 343 -8.73 -0.02 -22.60
C ALA A 343 -8.26 -1.05 -23.64
N ARG A 344 -6.95 -1.19 -23.83
CA ARG A 344 -6.32 -2.16 -24.76
C ARG A 344 -5.93 -3.49 -24.10
N GLY A 345 -6.12 -3.65 -22.78
CA GLY A 345 -5.68 -4.83 -22.02
C GLY A 345 -4.16 -4.99 -21.92
N LEU A 346 -3.40 -3.91 -22.15
CA LEU A 346 -1.94 -3.85 -21.97
C LEU A 346 -1.55 -3.69 -20.49
N LEU A 347 -2.49 -3.20 -19.68
CA LEU A 347 -2.56 -3.43 -18.24
C LEU A 347 -3.90 -4.11 -17.94
N ASP A 348 -3.87 -5.16 -17.14
CA ASP A 348 -5.05 -5.92 -16.74
C ASP A 348 -4.75 -6.61 -15.41
N ILE A 349 -5.62 -6.40 -14.43
CA ILE A 349 -5.43 -6.85 -13.05
C ILE A 349 -6.20 -8.15 -12.84
N PRO A 350 -5.53 -9.24 -12.42
CA PRO A 350 -6.19 -10.50 -12.13
C PRO A 350 -7.36 -10.34 -11.18
N PHE A 351 -8.52 -10.91 -11.55
CA PHE A 351 -9.74 -10.95 -10.74
C PHE A 351 -10.36 -9.58 -10.39
N CYS A 352 -9.91 -8.49 -11.02
CA CYS A 352 -10.51 -7.17 -10.82
C CYS A 352 -11.89 -7.09 -11.48
N LEU A 353 -12.89 -6.60 -10.74
CA LEU A 353 -14.28 -6.50 -11.19
C LEU A 353 -14.64 -5.12 -11.78
N HIS A 354 -13.68 -4.22 -11.90
CA HIS A 354 -13.90 -2.90 -12.45
C HIS A 354 -14.25 -2.98 -13.94
N ALA A 355 -15.21 -2.18 -14.42
CA ALA A 355 -15.67 -2.25 -15.81
C ALA A 355 -14.58 -1.90 -16.84
N ASP A 356 -13.63 -1.04 -16.46
CA ASP A 356 -12.48 -0.67 -17.30
C ASP A 356 -11.31 -1.67 -17.21
N ASN A 357 -11.45 -2.75 -16.44
CA ASN A 357 -10.46 -3.83 -16.41
C ASN A 357 -10.89 -4.94 -17.39
N HIS A 358 -10.00 -5.37 -18.27
CA HIS A 358 -10.35 -6.32 -19.35
C HIS A 358 -10.66 -7.74 -18.82
N ALA A 359 -10.21 -8.08 -17.61
CA ALA A 359 -10.48 -9.35 -16.93
C ALA A 359 -10.06 -10.59 -17.75
N ALA A 360 -9.02 -10.46 -18.56
CA ALA A 360 -8.41 -11.54 -19.34
C ALA A 360 -7.18 -12.14 -18.64
N THR A 361 -6.74 -11.54 -17.53
CA THR A 361 -5.60 -12.01 -16.74
C THR A 361 -6.03 -12.82 -15.52
N THR A 362 -5.21 -13.81 -15.18
CA THR A 362 -5.28 -14.55 -13.92
C THR A 362 -3.88 -14.80 -13.38
N CYS A 363 -3.76 -15.18 -12.11
CA CYS A 363 -2.50 -15.67 -11.55
C CYS A 363 -2.69 -17.06 -10.93
N LEU A 364 -1.58 -17.68 -10.57
CA LEU A 364 -1.51 -18.96 -9.87
C LEU A 364 -0.49 -18.86 -8.73
N ILE A 365 -0.61 -19.74 -7.73
CA ILE A 365 0.47 -20.02 -6.78
C ILE A 365 1.12 -21.32 -7.26
N ASP A 366 2.42 -21.27 -7.58
CA ASP A 366 3.17 -22.45 -8.04
C ASP A 366 3.54 -23.39 -6.87
N GLU A 367 4.17 -24.52 -7.18
CA GLU A 367 4.61 -25.52 -6.20
C GLU A 367 5.63 -25.01 -5.19
N ARG A 368 6.33 -23.91 -5.47
CA ARG A 368 7.25 -23.24 -4.54
C ARG A 368 6.51 -22.27 -3.62
N GLY A 369 5.24 -22.00 -3.90
CA GLY A 369 4.45 -20.98 -3.23
C GLY A 369 4.58 -19.59 -3.86
N ALA A 370 5.20 -19.45 -5.04
CA ALA A 370 5.36 -18.15 -5.71
C ALA A 370 4.12 -17.77 -6.51
N LEU A 371 3.79 -16.47 -6.56
CA LEU A 371 2.76 -15.95 -7.45
C LEU A 371 3.30 -15.84 -8.88
N VAL A 372 2.66 -16.54 -9.81
CA VAL A 372 3.04 -16.55 -11.23
C VAL A 372 1.85 -16.23 -12.11
N TRP A 373 2.10 -15.74 -13.33
CA TRP A 373 1.04 -15.51 -14.31
C TRP A 373 0.35 -16.81 -14.72
N GLY A 374 -0.98 -16.78 -14.72
CA GLY A 374 -1.83 -17.81 -15.34
C GLY A 374 -2.17 -17.37 -16.77
N SER A 375 -3.41 -16.94 -16.99
CA SER A 375 -3.78 -16.25 -18.24
C SER A 375 -3.18 -14.86 -18.27
N ARG A 376 -2.63 -14.47 -19.42
CA ARG A 376 -1.92 -13.19 -19.59
C ARG A 376 -2.71 -12.15 -20.37
N GLY A 377 -3.86 -12.51 -20.93
CA GLY A 377 -4.59 -11.62 -21.85
C GLY A 377 -3.67 -11.03 -22.92
N SER A 378 -3.72 -9.71 -23.07
CA SER A 378 -2.89 -8.92 -23.98
C SER A 378 -1.65 -8.30 -23.33
N LEU A 379 -1.28 -8.74 -22.12
CA LEU A 379 -0.12 -8.16 -21.43
C LEU A 379 1.17 -8.33 -22.25
N PRO A 380 1.99 -7.28 -22.41
CA PRO A 380 3.23 -7.28 -23.19
C PRO A 380 4.38 -7.95 -22.42
N LEU A 381 4.15 -9.13 -21.85
CA LEU A 381 5.16 -9.84 -21.06
C LEU A 381 6.17 -10.57 -21.98
N PRO A 382 7.43 -10.70 -21.56
CA PRO A 382 8.43 -11.50 -22.27
C PRO A 382 7.95 -12.90 -22.62
N GLU A 383 8.54 -13.47 -23.69
CA GLU A 383 8.29 -14.87 -24.02
C GLU A 383 8.72 -15.78 -22.86
N GLY A 384 7.87 -16.75 -22.51
CA GLY A 384 8.10 -17.66 -21.38
C GLY A 384 7.62 -17.15 -20.02
N SER A 385 7.16 -15.88 -19.90
CA SER A 385 6.50 -15.40 -18.69
C SER A 385 5.20 -16.16 -18.43
N GLY A 386 5.02 -16.64 -17.19
CA GLY A 386 3.82 -17.36 -16.74
C GLY A 386 3.78 -18.84 -17.10
N ARG A 387 2.68 -19.49 -16.69
CA ARG A 387 2.41 -20.89 -17.03
C ARG A 387 1.21 -20.98 -17.97
N THR A 388 1.40 -21.67 -19.10
CA THR A 388 0.28 -22.08 -19.96
C THR A 388 -0.55 -23.11 -19.20
N GLY A 389 -1.71 -22.69 -18.69
CA GLY A 389 -2.56 -23.51 -17.83
C GLY A 389 -4.03 -23.46 -18.20
N ARG A 390 -4.75 -24.53 -17.85
CA ARG A 390 -6.22 -24.65 -17.97
C ARG A 390 -6.92 -23.56 -17.15
N ALA A 391 -8.15 -23.22 -17.52
CA ALA A 391 -8.97 -22.29 -16.77
C ALA A 391 -9.07 -22.70 -15.29
N LEU A 392 -8.90 -21.72 -14.40
CA LEU A 392 -8.87 -21.86 -12.95
C LEU A 392 -10.28 -22.20 -12.44
N THR A 393 -10.43 -23.25 -11.63
CA THR A 393 -11.73 -23.57 -11.03
C THR A 393 -12.00 -22.74 -9.77
N SER A 394 -13.27 -22.60 -9.38
CA SER A 394 -13.63 -21.90 -8.13
C SER A 394 -12.95 -22.50 -6.89
N ASP A 395 -12.80 -23.83 -6.83
CA ASP A 395 -12.12 -24.51 -5.72
C ASP A 395 -10.63 -24.21 -5.67
N GLN A 396 -9.98 -24.12 -6.83
CA GLN A 396 -8.58 -23.72 -6.93
C GLN A 396 -8.39 -22.27 -6.49
N LEU A 397 -9.27 -21.36 -6.92
CA LEU A 397 -9.25 -19.96 -6.52
C LEU A 397 -9.44 -19.83 -5.00
N PHE A 398 -10.43 -20.54 -4.44
CA PHE A 398 -10.68 -20.55 -3.00
C PHE A 398 -9.47 -21.06 -2.20
N THR A 399 -8.81 -22.11 -2.69
CA THR A 399 -7.58 -22.64 -2.09
C THR A 399 -6.45 -21.61 -2.11
N MET A 400 -6.26 -20.93 -3.24
CA MET A 400 -5.24 -19.87 -3.37
C MET A 400 -5.50 -18.69 -2.44
N LEU A 401 -6.75 -18.23 -2.33
CA LEU A 401 -7.14 -17.15 -1.42
C LEU A 401 -6.83 -17.48 0.05
N ASN A 402 -6.98 -18.76 0.44
CA ASN A 402 -6.71 -19.21 1.80
C ASN A 402 -5.25 -19.66 2.03
N HIS A 403 -4.39 -19.65 1.00
CA HIS A 403 -3.06 -20.26 1.05
C HIS A 403 -2.23 -19.78 2.25
N VAL A 404 -2.10 -18.46 2.42
CA VAL A 404 -1.32 -17.88 3.52
C VAL A 404 -2.01 -18.13 4.87
N ALA A 405 -3.30 -17.82 5.01
CA ALA A 405 -4.04 -18.06 6.25
C ALA A 405 -3.89 -19.50 6.73
N SER A 406 -4.14 -20.48 5.85
CA SER A 406 -4.06 -21.91 6.17
C SER A 406 -2.65 -22.37 6.49
N ARG A 407 -1.64 -21.89 5.76
CA ARG A 407 -0.23 -22.20 6.05
C ARG A 407 0.17 -21.73 7.44
N TYR A 408 -0.18 -20.50 7.80
CA TYR A 408 0.15 -19.94 9.11
C TYR A 408 -0.67 -20.56 10.23
N ASP A 409 -1.96 -20.84 10.05
CA ASP A 409 -2.78 -21.50 11.07
C ASP A 409 -2.39 -22.96 11.32
N ALA A 410 -1.89 -23.68 10.29
CA ALA A 410 -1.48 -25.08 10.41
C ALA A 410 -0.07 -25.27 10.99
N ALA A 411 0.79 -24.25 10.92
CA ALA A 411 2.15 -24.33 11.47
C ALA A 411 2.10 -24.42 13.01
N ARG A 412 2.26 -25.62 13.57
CA ARG A 412 2.51 -25.79 15.01
C ARG A 412 3.90 -25.26 15.33
N GLU A 413 4.06 -24.59 16.47
CA GLU A 413 5.39 -24.30 17.02
C GLU A 413 6.15 -25.62 17.14
N LEU A 414 7.23 -25.77 16.36
CA LEU A 414 8.32 -26.65 16.77
C LEU A 414 8.96 -25.95 17.97
N ALA A 415 8.43 -26.20 19.17
CA ALA A 415 9.10 -25.85 20.40
C ALA A 415 10.50 -26.46 20.33
N VAL A 416 11.52 -25.60 20.28
CA VAL A 416 12.91 -26.00 20.47
C VAL A 416 12.99 -26.55 21.89
N ASP A 417 13.09 -27.87 22.02
CA ASP A 417 13.36 -28.59 23.27
C ASP A 417 14.72 -28.12 23.80
N PRO A 418 14.80 -27.39 24.94
CA PRO A 418 16.07 -27.08 25.55
C PRO A 418 16.47 -28.28 26.41
N ARG A 419 17.15 -29.25 25.79
CA ARG A 419 17.95 -30.25 26.53
C ARG A 419 19.41 -29.87 26.53
#